data_AF-A0AAX2K586-F1
#
_entry.id   AF-A0AAX2K586-F1
#
_cell.length_a   1.000
_cell.length_b   1.000
_cell.length_c   1.000
_cell.angle_alpha   90.00
_cell.angle_beta   90.00
_cell.angle_gamma   90.00
#
_symmetry.space_group_name_H-M   'P 1'
#
loop_
_entity.id
_entity.type
_entity.pdbx_description
1 polymer ?
#
loop_
_entity_poly.entity_id
_entity_poly.type
_entity_poly.pdbx_seq_one_letter_code
_entity_poly.pdbx_strand_id
1 'polypeptide(L)' 'MPARFLLLVTGEGKQDATERFLTAKVSTAIPASFLWLHSNFICLINT' A
#
# COMPACT_ATOMS: atom_id res chain seq x y z
N MET A 1 -19.93 2.74 -10.74
CA MET A 1 -19.24 3.52 -9.69
C MET A 1 -17.83 2.96 -9.55
N PRO A 2 -16.76 3.78 -9.54
CA PRO A 2 -15.40 3.27 -9.38
C PRO A 2 -15.24 2.58 -8.02
N ALA A 3 -14.62 1.41 -8.00
CA ALA A 3 -14.27 0.72 -6.75
C ALA A 3 -13.31 1.58 -5.93
N ARG A 4 -13.45 1.54 -4.59
CA ARG A 4 -12.54 2.20 -3.64
C ARG A 4 -11.91 1.12 -2.77
N PHE A 5 -10.59 1.18 -2.60
CA PHE A 5 -9.84 0.24 -1.77
C PHE A 5 -9.32 0.93 -0.50
N LEU A 6 -9.29 0.19 0.60
CA LEU A 6 -8.67 0.61 1.86
C LEU A 6 -7.55 -0.38 2.20
N LEU A 7 -6.33 0.14 2.39
CA LEU A 7 -5.19 -0.61 2.92
C LEU A 7 -4.87 -0.11 4.33
N LEU A 8 -5.00 -0.97 5.34
CA LEU A 8 -4.57 -0.69 6.72
C LEU A 8 -3.30 -1.48 7.01
N VAL A 9 -2.21 -0.77 7.34
CA VAL A 9 -0.94 -1.36 7.73
C VAL A 9 -0.71 -1.12 9.22
N THR A 10 -0.62 -2.21 9.99
CA THR A 10 -0.38 -2.21 11.44
C THR A 10 0.35 -3.48 11.87
N GLY A 11 1.06 -3.41 13.01
CA GLY A 11 1.80 -4.50 13.62
C GLY A 11 3.31 -4.42 13.38
N GLU A 12 4.08 -4.92 14.34
CA GLU A 12 5.54 -5.01 14.26
C GLU A 12 5.99 -5.86 13.07
N GLY A 13 7.13 -5.50 12.46
CA GLY A 13 7.73 -6.21 11.33
C GLY A 13 7.25 -5.76 9.95
N LYS A 14 6.37 -4.74 9.86
CA LYS A 14 5.87 -4.21 8.59
C LYS A 14 6.58 -2.94 8.10
N GLN A 15 7.58 -2.45 8.82
CA GLN A 15 8.27 -1.18 8.53
C GLN A 15 8.92 -1.20 7.14
N ASP A 16 9.74 -2.21 6.83
CA ASP A 16 10.41 -2.33 5.53
C ASP A 16 9.42 -2.44 4.36
N ALA A 17 8.37 -3.25 4.50
CA ALA A 17 7.33 -3.37 3.47
C ALA A 17 6.57 -2.05 3.26
N THR A 18 6.33 -1.31 4.35
CA THR A 18 5.68 0.00 4.33
C THR A 18 6.55 1.02 3.63
N GLU A 19 7.83 1.11 3.97
CA GLU A 19 8.80 2.00 3.33
C GLU A 19 8.89 1.72 1.83
N ARG A 20 9.01 0.43 1.44
CA ARG A 20 9.03 0.04 0.03
C ARG A 20 7.72 0.37 -0.69
N PHE A 21 6.57 0.15 -0.06
CA PHE A 21 5.26 0.50 -0.62
C PHE A 21 5.13 2.02 -0.85
N LEU A 22 5.62 2.85 0.07
CA LEU A 22 5.58 4.31 0.00
C LEU A 22 6.51 4.90 -1.07
N THR A 23 7.44 4.13 -1.64
CA THR A 23 8.25 4.57 -2.81
C THR A 23 7.43 4.72 -4.10
N ALA A 24 6.16 4.29 -4.10
CA ALA A 24 5.30 4.23 -5.28
C ALA A 24 5.85 3.40 -6.46
N LYS A 25 6.89 2.59 -6.23
CA LYS A 25 7.43 1.67 -7.22
C LYS A 25 6.56 0.42 -7.29
N VAL A 26 5.86 0.24 -8.42
CA VAL A 26 5.08 -0.96 -8.70
C VAL A 26 6.01 -2.16 -8.89
N SER A 27 5.79 -3.22 -8.11
CA SER A 27 6.60 -4.45 -8.15
C SER A 27 5.84 -5.63 -7.58
N THR A 28 6.10 -6.84 -8.10
CA THR A 28 5.56 -8.09 -7.55
C THR A 28 6.18 -8.48 -6.20
N ALA A 29 7.35 -7.93 -5.85
CA ALA A 29 7.95 -8.12 -4.53
C ALA A 29 7.15 -7.43 -3.41
N ILE A 30 6.36 -6.39 -3.75
CA ILE A 30 5.44 -5.70 -2.85
C ILE A 30 4.06 -5.66 -3.52
N PRO A 31 3.24 -6.72 -3.42
CA PRO A 31 1.98 -6.82 -4.16
C PRO A 31 1.02 -5.65 -3.92
N ALA A 32 1.01 -5.07 -2.71
CA ALA A 32 0.22 -3.89 -2.39
C ALA A 32 0.53 -2.68 -3.30
N SER A 33 1.75 -2.57 -3.84
CA SER A 33 2.17 -1.47 -4.71
C SER A 33 1.33 -1.34 -6.00
N PHE A 34 0.60 -2.39 -6.40
CA PHE A 34 -0.34 -2.31 -7.52
C PHE A 34 -1.49 -1.35 -7.26
N LEU A 35 -1.79 -1.01 -6.01
CA LEU A 35 -2.76 0.04 -5.67
C LEU A 35 -2.39 1.39 -6.26
N TRP A 36 -1.10 1.67 -6.51
CA TRP A 36 -0.65 2.89 -7.19
C TRP A 36 -1.10 3.00 -8.65
N LEU A 37 -1.51 1.89 -9.29
CA LEU A 37 -2.12 1.89 -10.63
C LEU A 37 -3.61 2.27 -10.59
N HIS A 38 -4.23 2.35 -9.41
CA HIS A 38 -5.63 2.68 -9.23
C HIS A 38 -5.79 4.11 -8.71
N SER A 39 -6.71 4.87 -9.31
CA SER A 39 -6.95 6.29 -8.97
C SER A 39 -7.73 6.53 -7.67
N ASN A 40 -8.09 5.47 -6.92
CA ASN A 40 -9.00 5.58 -5.78
C ASN A 40 -8.70 4.51 -4.71
N PHE A 41 -7.67 4.76 -3.90
CA PHE A 41 -7.41 4.02 -2.68
C PHE A 41 -7.02 4.94 -1.53
N ILE A 42 -7.25 4.47 -0.31
CA ILE A 42 -6.77 5.10 0.93
C ILE A 42 -5.83 4.11 1.60
N CYS A 43 -4.66 4.59 2.02
CA CYS A 43 -3.73 3.83 2.85
C CYS A 43 -3.64 4.49 4.23
N LEU A 44 -3.85 3.70 5.28
CA LEU A 44 -3.69 4.10 6.67
C LEU A 44 -2.55 3.28 7.26
N ILE A 45 -1.58 3.96 7.85
CA ILE A 45 -0.41 3.33 8.45
C ILE A 45 -0.41 3.70 9.93
N ASN A 46 -0.42 2.67 10.77
CA ASN A 46 -0.23 2.80 12.21
C ASN A 46 1.18 2.31 12.55
N THR A 47 2.09 3.28 12.70
CA THR A 47 3.50 3.07 13.08
C THR A 47 3.64 2.87 14.58
#